data_AF-A0A3B0URJ1-F1
#
_entry.id   AF-A0A3B0URJ1-F1
#
_cell.length_a   1.000
_cell.length_b   1.000
_cell.length_c   1.000
_cell.angle_alpha   90.00
_cell.angle_beta   90.00
_cell.angle_gamma   90.00
#
_symmetry.space_group_name_H-M   'P 1'
#
loop_
_entity.id
_entity.type
_entity.pdbx_description
1 polymer ?
#
loop_
_entity_poly.entity_id
_entity_poly.type
_entity_poly.pdbx_seq_one_letter_code
_entity_poly.pdbx_strand_id
1 'polypeptide(L)' 'WICKAQASGSKQLMAFIKTLRNWWSEILNYFDKRITNGFVEGINRAIRGIIWRAYGFRNFENFRLQILAEHGFL' A
#
# COMPACT_ATOMS: atom_id res chain seq x y z
N TRP A 1 14.50 15.78 -14.78
CA TRP A 1 13.34 15.22 -15.48
C TRP A 1 12.02 15.74 -14.92
N ILE A 2 11.89 15.92 -13.59
CA ILE A 2 10.69 16.49 -12.94
C ILE A 2 10.27 17.81 -13.61
N CYS A 3 11.19 18.76 -13.78
CA CYS A 3 10.88 20.03 -14.43
C CYS A 3 10.38 19.86 -15.88
N LYS A 4 10.90 18.86 -16.62
CA LYS A 4 10.42 18.54 -17.99
C LYS A 4 9.00 17.95 -17.96
N ALA A 5 8.71 17.10 -16.99
CA ALA A 5 7.39 16.50 -16.80
C ALA A 5 6.35 17.48 -16.24
N GLN A 6 6.78 18.52 -15.51
CA GLN A 6 5.91 19.64 -15.11
C GLN A 6 5.65 20.57 -16.29
N ALA A 7 6.68 20.86 -17.09
CA ALA A 7 6.56 21.69 -18.30
C ALA A 7 5.68 21.03 -19.39
N SER A 8 5.53 19.71 -19.39
CA SER A 8 4.69 19.00 -20.37
C SER A 8 3.18 19.17 -20.14
N GLY A 9 2.75 19.76 -19.01
CA GLY A 9 1.34 20.06 -18.72
C GLY A 9 0.43 18.83 -18.53
N SER A 10 0.98 17.62 -18.54
CA SER A 10 0.19 16.39 -18.35
C SER A 10 -0.33 16.30 -16.92
N LYS A 11 -1.66 16.22 -16.77
CA LYS A 11 -2.31 16.05 -15.47
C LYS A 11 -1.87 14.76 -14.76
N GLN A 12 -1.67 13.68 -15.51
CA GLN A 12 -1.21 12.39 -15.00
C GLN A 12 0.20 12.49 -14.43
N LEU A 13 1.12 13.13 -15.16
CA LEU A 13 2.49 13.33 -14.68
C LEU A 13 2.56 14.28 -13.49
N MET A 14 1.74 15.34 -13.48
CA MET A 14 1.65 16.24 -12.34
C MET A 14 1.13 15.53 -11.08
N ALA A 15 0.11 14.68 -11.21
CA ALA A 15 -0.40 13.86 -10.11
C ALA A 15 0.67 12.87 -9.62
N PHE A 16 1.36 12.20 -10.54
CA PHE A 16 2.47 11.30 -10.20
C PHE A 16 3.59 12.02 -9.44
N ILE A 17 4.03 13.20 -9.90
CA ILE A 17 5.07 13.99 -9.25
C ILE A 17 4.63 14.43 -7.85
N LYS A 18 3.35 14.80 -7.68
CA LYS A 18 2.80 15.11 -6.36
C LYS A 18 2.92 13.93 -5.41
N THR A 19 2.50 12.74 -5.84
CA THR A 19 2.65 11.51 -5.06
C THR A 19 4.12 11.21 -4.76
N LEU A 20 4.99 11.28 -5.77
CA LEU A 20 6.41 11.02 -5.60
C LEU A 20 7.08 11.94 -4.57
N ARG A 21 6.72 13.24 -4.58
CA ARG A 21 7.21 14.21 -3.59
C ARG A 21 6.69 13.92 -2.18
N ASN A 22 5.42 13.55 -2.06
CA ASN A 22 4.81 13.25 -0.77
C ASN A 22 5.46 12.05 -0.07
N TRP A 23 5.96 11.07 -0.83
CA TRP A 23 6.59 9.85 -0.31
C TRP A 23 8.12 9.85 -0.39
N TRP A 24 8.72 11.00 -0.73
CA TRP A 24 10.14 11.09 -1.05
C TRP A 24 11.02 10.71 0.15
N SER A 25 10.65 11.19 1.35
CA SER A 25 11.34 10.88 2.60
C SER A 25 11.34 9.38 2.91
N GLU A 26 10.20 8.73 2.75
CA GLU A 26 9.98 7.32 3.05
C GLU A 26 10.75 6.43 2.07
N ILE A 27 10.74 6.80 0.79
CA ILE A 27 11.53 6.12 -0.25
C ILE A 27 13.02 6.22 0.06
N LEU A 28 13.51 7.39 0.48
CA LEU A 28 14.92 7.56 0.82
C LEU A 28 15.31 6.85 2.12
N ASN A 29 14.44 6.88 3.13
CA ASN A 29 14.66 6.23 4.42
C ASN A 29 14.85 4.70 4.31
N TYR A 30 14.38 4.07 3.23
CA TYR A 30 14.71 2.69 2.89
C TYR A 30 16.22 2.47 2.74
N PHE A 31 16.97 3.40 2.14
CA PHE A 31 18.41 3.20 1.90
C PHE A 31 19.23 3.29 3.18
N ASP A 32 18.79 4.09 4.15
CA ASP A 32 19.45 4.24 5.44
C ASP A 32 19.05 3.13 6.42
N LYS A 33 17.74 2.93 6.63
CA LYS A 33 17.22 2.00 7.65
C LYS A 33 16.95 0.59 7.14
N ARG A 34 16.92 0.38 5.81
CA ARG A 34 16.52 -0.89 5.15
C ARG A 34 15.17 -1.43 5.62
N ILE A 35 14.30 -0.57 6.15
CA ILE A 35 12.95 -0.93 6.53
C ILE A 35 12.15 -1.09 5.24
N THR A 36 11.71 -2.32 4.99
CA THR A 36 10.95 -2.67 3.79
C THR A 36 9.45 -2.64 4.12
N ASN A 37 8.62 -2.36 3.12
CA ASN A 37 7.17 -2.56 3.23
C ASN A 37 6.77 -4.04 3.19
N GLY A 38 7.72 -4.98 3.18
CA GLY A 38 7.45 -6.42 3.00
C GLY A 38 6.55 -7.01 4.09
N PHE A 39 6.66 -6.54 5.33
CA PHE A 39 5.75 -6.96 6.41
C PHE A 39 4.31 -6.54 6.13
N VAL A 40 4.11 -5.25 5.79
CA VAL A 40 2.79 -4.69 5.45
C VAL A 40 2.22 -5.35 4.19
N GLU A 41 3.05 -5.60 3.19
CA GLU A 41 2.67 -6.32 1.97
C GLU A 41 2.28 -7.77 2.26
N GLY A 42 2.98 -8.43 3.19
CA GLY A 42 2.65 -9.76 3.70
C GLY A 42 1.26 -9.80 4.32
N ILE A 43 0.96 -8.88 5.24
CA ILE A 43 -0.37 -8.74 5.84
C ILE A 43 -1.43 -8.49 4.76
N ASN A 44 -1.18 -7.56 3.83
CA ASN A 44 -2.12 -7.25 2.76
C ASN A 44 -2.39 -8.46 1.85
N ARG A 45 -1.38 -9.28 1.57
CA ARG A 45 -1.54 -10.52 0.80
C ARG A 45 -2.36 -11.55 1.58
N ALA A 46 -2.12 -11.68 2.88
CA ALA A 46 -2.84 -12.60 3.75
C ALA A 46 -4.33 -12.22 3.83
N ILE A 47 -4.64 -10.94 4.05
CA ILE A 47 -5.99 -10.38 4.03
C ILE A 47 -6.68 -10.64 2.68
N ARG A 48 -5.99 -10.38 1.55
CA ARG A 48 -6.56 -10.67 0.21
C ARG A 48 -6.87 -12.16 0.04
N GLY A 49 -6.04 -13.05 0.58
CA GLY A 49 -6.30 -14.49 0.60
C GLY A 49 -7.60 -14.85 1.34
N ILE A 50 -7.85 -14.22 2.50
CA ILE A 50 -9.09 -14.38 3.27
C ILE A 50 -10.30 -13.93 2.43
N ILE A 51 -10.21 -12.75 1.80
CA ILE A 51 -11.28 -12.21 0.94
C ILE A 51 -11.56 -13.16 -0.24
N TRP A 52 -10.53 -13.69 -0.89
CA TRP A 52 -10.68 -14.59 -2.03
C TRP A 52 -11.31 -15.94 -1.66
N ARG A 53 -10.90 -16.55 -0.54
CA ARG A 53 -11.50 -17.81 -0.07
C ARG A 53 -12.96 -17.65 0.35
N ALA A 54 -13.31 -16.48 0.89
CA ALA A 54 -14.67 -16.16 1.30
C ALA A 54 -15.57 -15.71 0.14
N TYR A 55 -15.02 -15.53 -1.08
CA TYR A 55 -15.71 -14.90 -2.21
C TYR A 55 -16.28 -13.50 -1.88
N GLY A 56 -15.54 -12.76 -1.04
CA GLY A 56 -15.92 -11.43 -0.55
C GLY A 56 -16.72 -11.45 0.76
N PHE A 57 -16.73 -10.31 1.45
CA PHE A 57 -17.48 -10.11 2.67
C PHE A 57 -18.54 -9.02 2.47
N ARG A 58 -19.76 -9.29 2.91
CA ARG A 58 -20.86 -8.30 2.92
C ARG A 58 -20.91 -7.50 4.22
N ASN A 59 -20.42 -8.10 5.32
CA ASN A 59 -20.39 -7.49 6.65
C ASN A 59 -18.93 -7.35 7.12
N PHE A 60 -18.53 -6.13 7.46
CA PHE A 60 -17.18 -5.81 7.93
C PHE A 60 -16.84 -6.48 9.27
N GLU A 61 -17.79 -6.65 10.18
CA GLU A 61 -17.54 -7.30 11.47
C GLU A 61 -17.16 -8.76 11.28
N ASN A 62 -17.82 -9.47 10.36
CA ASN A 62 -17.46 -10.85 10.03
C ASN A 62 -16.07 -10.94 9.38
N PHE A 63 -15.73 -9.99 8.51
CA PHE A 63 -14.40 -9.89 7.92
C PHE A 63 -13.32 -9.66 8.99
N ARG A 64 -13.57 -8.74 9.91
CA ARG A 64 -12.67 -8.44 11.04
C ARG A 64 -12.48 -9.65 11.94
N LEU A 65 -13.57 -10.35 12.30
CA LEU A 65 -13.50 -11.56 13.10
C LEU A 65 -12.69 -12.66 12.39
N GLN A 66 -12.86 -12.82 11.08
CA GLN A 66 -12.07 -13.79 10.31
C GLN A 66 -10.58 -13.45 10.29
N ILE A 67 -10.23 -12.16 10.12
CA ILE A 67 -8.83 -11.72 10.21
C ILE A 67 -8.27 -12.01 11.59
N LEU A 68 -9.00 -11.67 12.66
CA LEU A 68 -8.54 -11.92 14.03
C LEU A 68 -8.41 -13.42 14.33
N ALA A 69 -9.31 -14.25 13.82
CA ALA A 69 -9.26 -15.69 14.01
C ALA A 69 -8.05 -16.33 13.30
N GLU A 70 -7.73 -15.90 12.09
CA GLU A 70 -6.60 -16.47 11.33
C GLU A 70 -5.25 -15.83 11.69
N HIS A 71 -5.24 -14.54 12.01
CA HIS A 71 -4.04 -13.70 12.05
C HIS A 71 -3.94 -12.84 13.31
N GLY A 72 -4.77 -13.05 14.34
CA GLY A 72 -4.78 -12.26 15.59
C GLY A 72 -3.52 -12.39 16.45
N PHE A 73 -2.54 -13.19 16.02
CA PHE A 73 -1.23 -13.32 16.64
C PHE A 73 -0.11 -12.59 15.89
N LEU A 74 -0.43 -11.89 14.78
CA LEU A 74 0.51 -11.03 14.02
C LEU A 74 0.58 -9.61 14.58
#